data_AF-A0A285D556-F1
#
_entry.id   AF-A0A285D556-F1
#
_cell.length_a   1.000
_cell.length_b   1.000
_cell.length_c   1.000
_cell.angle_alpha   90.00
_cell.angle_beta   90.00
_cell.angle_gamma   90.00
#
_symmetry.space_group_name_H-M   'P 1'
#
loop_
_entity.id
_entity.type
_entity.pdbx_description
1 polymer ?
#
loop_
_entity_poly.entity_id
_entity_poly.type
_entity_poly.pdbx_seq_one_letter_code
_entity_poly.pdbx_strand_id
1 'polypeptide(L)'
;MKKIQGGPKWLYPLFVMGSRWKLLFPEYGRNIPFTIVNSPRVGKTGEEQVHWERIFYFGEKKRYFNALMSFDQERQIIKDYLGEPSLLYSDLVLTVSKEGALIITSKRQRLIIGRIEIPLPKPLQGLATVTERYVEERAAYSIQVIVRNPLIGDVFSYEGEFRENNTI
;
A
#
# COMPACT_ATOMS: atom_id res chain seq x y z
N MET A 1 -4.22 14.29 4.58
CA MET A 1 -4.78 13.53 3.43
C MET A 1 -6.00 14.28 2.88
N LYS A 2 -6.26 14.26 1.57
CA LYS A 2 -7.46 14.88 0.98
C LYS A 2 -8.68 13.95 1.08
N LYS A 3 -8.53 12.68 0.69
CA LYS A 3 -9.64 11.72 0.62
C LYS A 3 -9.15 10.29 0.83
N ILE A 4 -9.96 9.46 1.49
CA ILE A 4 -9.83 8.01 1.56
C ILE A 4 -11.19 7.37 1.31
N GLN A 5 -11.21 6.33 0.48
CA GLN A 5 -12.43 5.64 0.08
C GLN A 5 -12.24 4.14 0.23
N GLY A 6 -13.25 3.48 0.78
CA GLY A 6 -13.36 2.02 0.77
C GLY A 6 -14.17 1.53 -0.42
N GLY A 7 -14.08 0.23 -0.67
CA GLY A 7 -14.85 -0.48 -1.68
C GLY A 7 -16.31 -0.77 -1.27
N PRO A 8 -17.03 -1.59 -2.05
CA PRO A 8 -18.43 -1.91 -1.81
C PRO A 8 -18.73 -2.39 -0.39
N LYS A 9 -19.89 -2.00 0.15
CA LYS A 9 -20.29 -2.28 1.54
C LYS A 9 -20.27 -3.76 1.92
N TRP A 10 -20.50 -4.67 0.97
CA TRP A 10 -20.47 -6.11 1.23
C TRP A 10 -19.05 -6.65 1.50
N LEU A 11 -17.99 -5.91 1.15
CA LEU A 11 -16.60 -6.22 1.54
C LEU A 11 -16.28 -5.82 2.99
N TYR A 12 -17.22 -5.21 3.72
CA TYR A 12 -17.01 -4.74 5.08
C TYR A 12 -16.43 -5.80 6.03
N PRO A 13 -16.94 -7.06 6.08
CA PRO A 13 -16.37 -8.09 6.96
C PRO A 13 -14.91 -8.39 6.63
N LEU A 14 -14.56 -8.45 5.34
CA LEU A 14 -13.20 -8.67 4.87
C LEU A 14 -12.28 -7.55 5.32
N PHE A 15 -12.72 -6.29 5.23
CA PHE A 15 -11.93 -5.13 5.67
C PHE A 15 -11.79 -5.06 7.19
N VAL A 16 -12.83 -5.41 7.95
CA VAL A 16 -12.71 -5.53 9.41
C VAL A 16 -11.65 -6.57 9.77
N MET A 17 -11.66 -7.72 9.10
CA MET A 17 -10.62 -8.74 9.27
C MET A 17 -9.24 -8.18 8.92
N GLY A 18 -9.10 -7.57 7.73
CA GLY A 18 -7.86 -6.98 7.23
C GLY A 18 -7.24 -5.96 8.18
N SER A 19 -8.07 -5.26 8.98
CA SER A 19 -7.58 -4.24 9.91
C SER A 19 -6.73 -4.83 11.04
N ARG A 20 -6.96 -6.10 11.39
CA ARG A 20 -6.18 -6.84 12.41
C ARG A 20 -4.76 -7.15 11.95
N TRP A 21 -4.54 -7.24 10.64
CA TRP A 21 -3.25 -7.53 10.02
C TRP A 21 -2.62 -6.33 9.34
N LYS A 22 -3.07 -5.11 9.67
CA LYS A 22 -2.53 -3.87 9.08
C LYS A 22 -2.56 -3.88 7.54
N LEU A 23 -3.59 -4.47 6.93
CA LEU A 23 -3.67 -4.68 5.47
C LEU A 23 -4.71 -3.77 4.81
N LEU A 24 -5.97 -3.86 5.21
CA LEU A 24 -7.06 -3.04 4.68
C LEU A 24 -8.03 -2.73 5.82
N PHE A 25 -8.84 -1.70 5.68
CA PHE A 25 -9.76 -1.29 6.74
C PHE A 25 -11.01 -0.61 6.16
N PRO A 26 -12.14 -0.65 6.88
CA PRO A 26 -13.43 -0.21 6.34
C PRO A 26 -13.66 1.29 6.41
N GLU A 27 -12.89 2.02 7.21
CA GLU A 27 -13.09 3.46 7.41
C GLU A 27 -12.79 4.27 6.13
N TYR A 28 -13.64 5.25 5.85
CA TYR A 28 -13.53 6.18 4.72
C TYR A 28 -13.80 7.62 5.18
N GLY A 29 -13.37 8.62 4.41
CA GLY A 29 -13.60 10.01 4.77
C GLY A 29 -12.77 11.01 3.98
N ARG A 30 -12.82 12.26 4.41
CA ARG A 30 -12.02 13.39 3.87
C ARG A 30 -11.21 14.00 5.02
N ASN A 31 -10.08 14.61 4.69
CA ASN A 31 -9.24 15.31 5.67
C ASN A 31 -8.78 14.42 6.85
N ILE A 32 -8.56 13.12 6.61
CA ILE A 32 -8.06 12.22 7.66
C ILE A 32 -6.54 12.45 7.80
N PRO A 33 -6.02 12.73 9.00
CA PRO A 33 -4.58 12.76 9.21
C PRO A 33 -3.98 11.38 8.91
N PHE A 34 -2.77 11.38 8.37
CA PHE A 34 -2.05 10.15 8.06
C PHE A 34 -0.54 10.40 8.11
N THR A 35 0.20 9.34 8.42
CA THR A 35 1.65 9.35 8.40
C THR A 35 2.17 8.22 7.53
N ILE A 36 3.34 8.46 6.94
CA ILE A 36 4.07 7.49 6.16
C ILE A 36 5.50 7.45 6.69
N VAL A 37 5.97 6.26 7.06
CA VAL A 37 7.34 6.03 7.54
C VAL A 37 7.95 4.90 6.72
N ASN A 38 9.07 5.20 6.05
CA ASN A 38 9.89 4.23 5.34
C ASN A 38 11.12 3.93 6.18
N SER A 39 11.18 2.76 6.79
CA SER A 39 12.31 2.37 7.62
C SER A 39 13.17 1.31 6.92
N PRO A 40 14.48 1.53 6.75
CA PRO A 40 15.36 0.50 6.23
C PRO A 40 15.45 -0.68 7.21
N ARG A 41 15.59 -1.88 6.64
CA ARG A 41 15.71 -3.16 7.32
C ARG A 41 16.68 -4.05 6.54
N VAL A 42 17.28 -5.01 7.24
CA VAL A 42 18.06 -6.07 6.61
C VAL A 42 17.33 -7.38 6.88
N GLY A 43 17.03 -8.11 5.81
CA GLY A 43 16.35 -9.39 5.89
C GLY A 43 17.26 -10.51 6.41
N LYS A 44 16.68 -11.69 6.66
CA LYS A 44 17.41 -12.83 7.22
C LYS A 44 18.49 -13.37 6.30
N THR A 45 18.37 -13.13 4.99
CA THR A 45 19.36 -13.54 3.99
C THR A 45 20.33 -12.41 3.62
N GLY A 46 20.31 -11.30 4.38
CA GLY A 46 21.18 -10.14 4.16
C GLY A 46 20.66 -9.16 3.10
N GLU A 47 19.49 -9.42 2.52
CA GLU A 47 18.89 -8.55 1.53
C GLU A 47 18.39 -7.24 2.13
N GLU A 48 18.56 -6.14 1.42
CA GLU A 48 18.01 -4.85 1.82
C GLU A 48 16.49 -4.85 1.67
N GLN A 49 15.83 -4.38 2.72
CA GLN A 49 14.38 -4.27 2.79
C GLN A 49 13.97 -2.88 3.25
N VAL A 50 12.78 -2.45 2.85
CA VAL A 50 12.14 -1.24 3.34
C VAL A 50 10.81 -1.64 3.98
N HIS A 51 10.68 -1.35 5.28
CA HIS A 51 9.41 -1.45 5.98
C HIS A 51 8.65 -0.15 5.80
N TRP A 52 7.52 -0.24 5.10
CA TRP A 52 6.65 0.88 4.80
C TRP A 52 5.43 0.86 5.72
N GLU A 53 5.45 1.74 6.71
CA GLU A 53 4.34 1.91 7.64
C GLU A 53 3.47 3.10 7.21
N ARG A 54 2.17 2.86 7.11
CA ARG A 54 1.17 3.89 6.78
C ARG A 54 0.10 3.87 7.85
N ILE A 55 -0.02 4.96 8.61
CA ILE A 55 -0.99 5.09 9.70
C ILE A 55 -2.04 6.14 9.32
N PHE A 56 -3.32 5.81 9.52
CA PHE A 56 -4.46 6.70 9.29
C PHE A 56 -5.22 6.90 10.60
N TYR A 57 -5.56 8.16 10.90
CA TYR A 57 -6.10 8.56 12.21
C TYR A 57 -7.57 8.96 12.11
N PHE A 58 -8.46 8.05 12.52
CA PHE A 58 -9.91 8.25 12.55
C PHE A 58 -10.37 8.59 13.97
N GLY A 59 -10.09 9.83 14.41
CA GLY A 59 -10.24 10.22 15.82
C GLY A 59 -9.24 9.45 16.67
N GLU A 60 -9.72 8.78 17.73
CA GLU A 60 -8.88 7.95 18.61
C GLU A 60 -8.45 6.63 17.95
N LYS A 61 -9.09 6.24 16.85
CA LYS A 61 -8.85 4.97 16.17
C LYS A 61 -7.74 5.10 15.14
N LYS A 62 -6.74 4.22 15.23
CA LYS A 62 -5.68 4.09 14.22
C LYS A 62 -5.96 2.93 13.27
N ARG A 63 -5.63 3.15 12.00
CA ARG A 63 -5.63 2.14 10.94
C ARG A 63 -4.29 2.09 10.24
N TYR A 64 -3.94 0.91 9.75
CA TYR A 64 -2.62 0.64 9.20
C TYR A 64 -2.76 -0.01 7.84
N PHE A 65 -1.83 0.30 6.95
CA PHE A 65 -1.65 -0.37 5.67
C PHE A 65 -0.15 -0.63 5.48
N ASN A 66 0.40 -1.65 6.11
CA ASN A 66 1.85 -1.84 6.15
C ASN A 66 2.33 -2.78 5.03
N ALA A 67 3.57 -2.57 4.62
CA ALA A 67 4.25 -3.36 3.61
C ALA A 67 5.72 -3.59 3.99
N LEU A 68 6.28 -4.72 3.59
CA LEU A 68 7.71 -5.00 3.63
C LEU A 68 8.20 -5.26 2.21
N MET A 69 9.03 -4.35 1.72
CA MET A 69 9.48 -4.32 0.34
C MET A 69 10.94 -4.72 0.21
N SER A 70 11.29 -5.44 -0.85
CA SER A 70 12.69 -5.71 -1.22
C SER A 70 12.84 -5.80 -2.73
N PHE A 71 14.01 -5.43 -3.25
CA PHE A 71 14.28 -5.52 -4.68
C PHE A 71 14.67 -6.94 -5.08
N ASP A 72 14.10 -7.40 -6.20
CA ASP A 72 14.47 -8.65 -6.86
C ASP A 72 15.22 -8.29 -8.14
N GLN A 73 16.55 -8.43 -8.09
CA GLN A 73 17.43 -8.05 -9.18
C GLN A 73 17.28 -8.94 -10.42
N GLU A 74 16.94 -10.22 -10.25
CA GLU A 74 16.77 -11.13 -11.39
C GLU A 74 15.50 -10.79 -12.16
N ARG A 75 14.40 -10.53 -11.43
CA ARG A 75 13.08 -10.26 -12.03
C ARG A 75 12.85 -8.78 -12.32
N GLN A 76 13.72 -7.88 -11.84
CA GLN A 76 13.60 -6.42 -11.95
C GLN A 76 12.26 -5.91 -11.41
N ILE A 77 11.86 -6.40 -10.22
CA ILE A 77 10.62 -6.01 -9.53
C ILE A 77 10.88 -5.72 -8.06
N ILE A 78 9.97 -5.00 -7.42
CA ILE A 78 9.91 -4.93 -5.96
C ILE A 78 8.97 -6.02 -5.46
N LYS A 79 9.48 -6.88 -4.58
CA LYS A 79 8.71 -7.85 -3.81
C LYS A 79 8.00 -7.09 -2.70
N ASP A 80 6.68 -7.07 -2.70
CA ASP A 80 5.86 -6.34 -1.72
C ASP A 80 5.02 -7.30 -0.88
N TYR A 81 5.40 -7.45 0.38
CA TYR A 81 4.69 -8.27 1.36
C TYR A 81 3.79 -7.40 2.23
N LEU A 82 2.48 -7.53 2.05
CA LEU A 82 1.46 -6.66 2.64
C LEU A 82 0.89 -7.25 3.93
N GLY A 83 0.80 -6.40 4.95
CA GLY A 83 0.28 -6.73 6.28
C GLY A 83 1.32 -7.29 7.26
N GLU A 84 0.90 -7.42 8.52
CA GLU A 84 1.70 -7.90 9.65
C GLU A 84 0.91 -8.87 10.53
N PRO A 85 1.26 -10.19 10.54
CA PRO A 85 2.10 -10.86 9.55
C PRO A 85 1.55 -10.70 8.12
N SER A 86 2.41 -10.83 7.13
CA SER A 86 2.02 -10.62 5.73
C SER A 86 1.05 -11.69 5.26
N LEU A 87 -0.08 -11.24 4.70
CA LEU A 87 -1.13 -12.10 4.16
C LEU A 87 -1.15 -12.10 2.63
N LEU A 88 -0.62 -11.06 2.01
CA LEU A 88 -0.57 -10.91 0.57
C LEU A 88 0.84 -10.58 0.12
N TYR A 89 1.19 -11.08 -1.04
CA TYR A 89 2.38 -10.69 -1.78
C TYR A 89 1.95 -10.07 -3.11
N SER A 90 2.68 -9.05 -3.55
CA SER A 90 2.56 -8.47 -4.87
C SER A 90 3.94 -8.25 -5.50
N ASP A 91 4.06 -8.57 -6.79
CA ASP A 91 5.10 -7.97 -7.61
C ASP A 91 4.75 -6.49 -7.84
N LEU A 92 5.70 -5.56 -7.65
CA LEU A 92 5.53 -4.16 -8.04
C LEU A 92 6.54 -3.77 -9.13
N VAL A 93 6.05 -3.02 -10.11
CA VAL A 93 6.86 -2.44 -11.20
C VAL A 93 6.86 -0.92 -11.05
N LEU A 94 8.05 -0.33 -11.08
CA LEU A 94 8.27 1.10 -10.96
C LEU A 94 8.55 1.69 -12.34
N THR A 95 7.94 2.83 -12.63
CA THR A 95 8.15 3.61 -13.85
C THR A 95 8.11 5.09 -13.52
N VAL A 96 8.72 5.92 -14.35
CA VAL A 96 8.65 7.38 -14.21
C VAL A 96 7.83 7.94 -15.36
N SER A 97 6.82 8.74 -15.02
CA SER A 97 6.00 9.47 -16.00
C SER A 97 6.80 10.55 -16.71
N LYS A 98 6.27 11.09 -17.81
CA LYS A 98 6.92 12.19 -18.56
C LYS A 98 7.04 13.46 -17.71
N GLU A 99 6.13 13.63 -16.77
CA GLU A 99 6.04 14.76 -15.85
C GLU A 99 6.87 14.55 -14.57
N GLY A 100 7.67 13.47 -14.49
CA GLY A 100 8.58 13.20 -13.38
C GLY A 100 7.95 12.54 -12.14
N ALA A 101 6.67 12.19 -12.18
CA ALA A 101 6.04 11.40 -11.12
C ALA A 101 6.47 9.92 -11.18
N LEU A 102 6.75 9.33 -10.03
CA LEU A 102 6.97 7.91 -9.83
C LEU A 102 5.61 7.18 -9.87
N ILE A 103 5.48 6.20 -10.77
CA ILE A 103 4.31 5.34 -10.89
C ILE A 103 4.70 3.93 -10.50
N ILE A 104 4.02 3.38 -9.50
CA ILE A 104 4.18 2.01 -9.00
C ILE A 104 2.91 1.23 -9.35
N THR A 105 3.06 0.10 -10.04
CA THR A 105 1.92 -0.76 -10.39
C THR A 105 2.12 -2.18 -9.85
N SER A 106 1.11 -2.71 -9.19
CA SER A 106 1.10 -4.12 -8.79
C SER A 106 0.84 -5.03 -9.98
N LYS A 107 1.42 -6.23 -9.97
CA LYS A 107 1.19 -7.27 -10.96
C LYS A 107 0.65 -8.54 -10.30
N ARG A 108 1.39 -9.64 -10.39
CA ARG A 108 0.95 -10.95 -9.90
C ARG A 108 0.88 -10.87 -8.39
N GLN A 109 -0.22 -11.38 -7.83
CA GLN A 109 -0.42 -11.44 -6.39
C GLN A 109 -0.50 -12.89 -5.92
N ARG A 110 -0.08 -13.11 -4.68
CA ARG A 110 -0.16 -14.40 -4.00
C ARG A 110 -0.76 -14.21 -2.62
N LEU A 111 -1.51 -15.21 -2.17
CA LEU A 111 -1.95 -15.34 -0.79
C LEU A 111 -0.83 -16.04 0.00
N ILE A 112 -0.52 -15.51 1.18
CA ILE A 112 0.49 -16.06 2.08
C ILE A 112 -0.21 -16.77 3.24
N ILE A 113 0.06 -18.06 3.39
CA ILE A 113 -0.44 -18.88 4.51
C ILE A 113 0.77 -19.56 5.16
N GLY A 114 1.26 -18.95 6.25
CA GLY A 114 2.47 -19.42 6.92
C GLY A 114 3.70 -19.29 6.01
N ARG A 115 4.21 -20.42 5.50
CA ARG A 115 5.35 -20.48 4.58
C ARG A 115 4.96 -20.76 3.13
N ILE A 116 3.66 -20.90 2.85
CA ILE A 116 3.15 -21.26 1.54
C ILE A 116 2.68 -19.99 0.83
N GLU A 117 3.12 -19.78 -0.41
CA GLU A 117 2.61 -18.74 -1.29
C GLU A 117 1.72 -19.34 -2.39
N ILE A 118 0.45 -18.94 -2.43
CA ILE A 118 -0.54 -19.48 -3.39
C ILE A 118 -0.89 -18.36 -4.39
N PRO A 119 -0.66 -18.53 -5.71
CA PRO A 119 -1.06 -17.55 -6.70
C PRO A 119 -2.55 -17.21 -6.63
N LEU A 120 -2.87 -15.92 -6.58
CA LEU A 120 -4.26 -15.46 -6.59
C LEU A 120 -4.79 -15.44 -8.03
N PRO A 121 -5.94 -16.08 -8.31
CA PRO A 121 -6.65 -15.91 -9.56
C PRO A 121 -6.99 -14.44 -9.81
N LYS A 122 -6.96 -13.98 -11.08
CA LYS A 122 -7.25 -12.59 -11.46
C LYS A 122 -8.52 -11.98 -10.81
N PRO A 123 -9.66 -12.71 -10.70
CA PRO A 123 -10.86 -12.21 -10.03
C PRO A 123 -10.68 -11.84 -8.56
N LEU A 124 -9.67 -12.37 -7.87
CA LEU A 124 -9.40 -12.14 -6.46
C LEU A 124 -8.25 -11.13 -6.22
N GLN A 125 -7.66 -10.60 -7.29
CA GLN A 125 -6.56 -9.64 -7.18
C GLN A 125 -7.07 -8.23 -6.89
N GLY A 126 -6.32 -7.49 -6.08
CA GLY A 126 -6.50 -6.06 -5.85
C GLY A 126 -5.30 -5.31 -6.44
N LEU A 127 -5.44 -4.88 -7.70
CA LEU A 127 -4.37 -4.22 -8.44
C LEU A 127 -4.20 -2.76 -7.97
N ALA A 128 -3.09 -2.49 -7.30
CA ALA A 128 -2.66 -1.18 -6.87
C ALA A 128 -1.97 -0.40 -8.00
N THR A 129 -2.30 0.88 -8.10
CA THR A 129 -1.53 1.91 -8.79
C THR A 129 -1.24 3.00 -7.78
N VAL A 130 0.04 3.30 -7.59
CA VAL A 130 0.52 4.41 -6.76
C VAL A 130 1.16 5.43 -7.68
N THR A 131 0.82 6.69 -7.50
CA THR A 131 1.49 7.82 -8.13
C THR A 131 2.05 8.72 -7.05
N GLU A 132 3.37 8.91 -7.05
CA GLU A 132 4.09 9.75 -6.12
C GLU A 132 4.86 10.83 -6.87
N ARG A 133 4.86 12.04 -6.34
CA ARG A 133 5.67 13.15 -6.85
C ARG A 133 6.14 14.04 -5.73
N TYR A 134 7.33 14.60 -5.87
CA TYR A 134 7.77 15.67 -5.00
C TYR A 134 7.18 16.99 -5.46
N VAL A 135 6.72 17.81 -4.51
CA VAL A 135 6.18 19.16 -4.76
C VAL A 135 7.10 20.16 -4.08
N GLU A 136 7.97 20.79 -4.88
CA GLU A 136 9.03 21.67 -4.41
C GLU A 136 8.49 22.85 -3.60
N GLU A 137 7.41 23.50 -4.06
CA GLU A 137 6.86 24.71 -3.43
C GLU A 137 6.37 24.47 -2.00
N ARG A 138 6.09 23.21 -1.66
CA ARG A 138 5.56 22.81 -0.35
C ARG A 138 6.52 21.93 0.44
N ALA A 139 7.67 21.60 -0.14
CA ALA A 139 8.64 20.64 0.36
C ALA A 139 7.95 19.37 0.88
N ALA A 140 7.10 18.76 0.03
CA ALA A 140 6.24 17.64 0.40
C ALA A 140 6.07 16.65 -0.75
N TYR A 141 5.82 15.39 -0.41
CA TYR A 141 5.48 14.34 -1.36
C TYR A 141 3.96 14.27 -1.51
N SER A 142 3.47 14.36 -2.74
CA SER A 142 2.09 14.07 -3.08
C SER A 142 1.98 12.60 -3.45
N ILE A 143 1.00 11.90 -2.87
CA ILE A 143 0.74 10.49 -3.10
C ILE A 143 -0.73 10.27 -3.44
N GLN A 144 -0.97 9.42 -4.44
CA GLN A 144 -2.28 8.87 -4.75
C GLN A 144 -2.14 7.36 -4.87
N VAL A 145 -2.98 6.63 -4.13
CA VAL A 145 -3.07 5.17 -4.18
C VAL A 145 -4.47 4.78 -4.59
N ILE A 146 -4.55 3.90 -5.58
CA ILE A 146 -5.81 3.34 -6.07
C ILE A 146 -5.64 1.83 -6.17
N VAL A 147 -6.48 1.08 -5.47
CA VAL A 147 -6.53 -0.39 -5.53
C VAL A 147 -7.84 -0.79 -6.19
N ARG A 148 -7.73 -1.51 -7.32
CA ARG A 148 -8.87 -1.95 -8.13
C ARG A 148 -8.90 -3.46 -8.27
N ASN A 149 -10.09 -4.02 -8.11
CA ASN A 149 -10.35 -5.39 -8.53
C ASN A 149 -10.92 -5.39 -9.96
N PRO A 150 -10.49 -6.30 -10.84
CA PRO A 150 -10.97 -6.34 -12.23
C PRO A 150 -12.48 -6.48 -12.40
N LEU A 151 -13.19 -7.08 -11.44
CA LEU A 151 -14.63 -7.32 -11.50
C LEU A 151 -15.43 -6.30 -10.69
N ILE A 152 -14.92 -5.92 -9.52
CA ILE A 152 -15.66 -5.15 -8.52
C ILE A 152 -15.37 -3.64 -8.63
N GLY A 153 -14.30 -3.24 -9.32
CA GLY A 153 -13.87 -1.85 -9.43
C GLY A 153 -13.04 -1.39 -8.24
N ASP A 154 -13.27 -0.18 -7.74
CA ASP A 154 -12.48 0.42 -6.66
C ASP A 154 -12.68 -0.33 -5.34
N VAL A 155 -11.57 -0.82 -4.77
CA VAL A 155 -11.53 -1.57 -3.49
C VAL A 155 -11.04 -0.65 -2.37
N PHE A 156 -10.05 0.17 -2.65
CA PHE A 156 -9.45 1.07 -1.67
C PHE A 156 -8.73 2.18 -2.40
N SER A 157 -8.85 3.43 -1.94
CA SER A 157 -8.03 4.51 -2.47
C SER A 157 -7.79 5.57 -1.42
N TYR A 158 -6.64 6.23 -1.50
CA TYR A 158 -6.41 7.46 -0.76
C TYR A 158 -5.50 8.41 -1.53
N GLU A 159 -5.61 9.69 -1.23
CA GLU A 159 -4.74 10.71 -1.79
C GLU A 159 -4.39 11.76 -0.74
N GLY A 160 -3.16 12.24 -0.77
CA GLY A 160 -2.67 13.19 0.21
C GLY A 160 -1.28 13.71 -0.08
N GLU A 161 -0.77 14.47 0.89
CA GLU A 161 0.59 14.96 0.91
C GLU A 161 1.21 14.61 2.25
N PHE A 162 2.48 14.22 2.26
CA PHE A 162 3.26 13.90 3.46
C PHE A 162 4.68 14.44 3.32
N ARG A 163 5.39 14.57 4.45
CA ARG A 163 6.80 14.99 4.48
C ARG A 163 7.65 13.87 5.06
N GLU A 164 8.86 13.73 4.55
CA GLU A 164 9.86 12.85 5.13
C GLU A 164 10.21 13.39 6.52
N ASN A 165 10.01 12.57 7.55
CA ASN A 165 10.35 12.83 8.95
C ASN A 165 9.52 13.86 9.76
N ASN A 166 8.29 14.23 9.40
CA ASN A 166 7.41 14.85 10.39
C ASN A 166 5.91 14.63 10.14
N THR A 167 5.29 14.01 11.14
CA THR A 167 3.87 14.08 11.50
C THR A 167 3.33 15.50 11.34
N ILE A 168 2.18 15.66 10.69
CA ILE A 168 1.27 16.79 10.96
C ILE A 168 0.01 16.18 11.55
#